data_AF-A0A3D2V1I4-F1
#
_entry.id   AF-A0A3D2V1I4-F1
#
_cell.length_a   1.000
_cell.length_b   1.000
_cell.length_c   1.000
_cell.angle_alpha   90.00
_cell.angle_beta   90.00
_cell.angle_gamma   90.00
#
_symmetry.space_group_name_H-M   'P 1'
#
loop_
_entity.id
_entity.type
_entity.pdbx_description
1 polymer ?
#
loop_
_entity_poly.entity_id
_entity_poly.type
_entity_poly.pdbx_seq_one_letter_code
_entity_poly.pdbx_strand_id
1 'polypeptide(L)'
;MLINDGDTVCIVGGGPGGSACAMALLSEARRVGRKIDVVLFEHKKFSEHRHYNQCIGVLSPPFEDILKNDLDLTLPDNLVLDNMEGYCLHSDLLSLDLV
;
A
#
# COMPACT_ATOMS: atom_id res chain seq x y z
N MET A 1 -19.01 -10.80 -6.57
CA MET A 1 -18.59 -10.42 -7.95
C MET A 1 -17.62 -11.49 -8.41
N LEU A 2 -17.80 -12.06 -9.61
CA LEU A 2 -16.85 -13.02 -10.18
C LEU A 2 -15.98 -12.29 -11.22
N ILE A 3 -14.67 -12.53 -11.17
CA ILE A 3 -13.70 -12.09 -12.17
C ILE A 3 -13.37 -13.28 -13.07
N ASN A 4 -13.69 -13.21 -14.34
CA ASN A 4 -13.50 -14.26 -15.32
C ASN A 4 -12.17 -14.11 -16.07
N ASP A 5 -11.79 -15.17 -16.78
CA ASP A 5 -10.66 -15.12 -17.70
C ASP A 5 -10.95 -14.12 -18.84
N GLY A 6 -9.98 -13.25 -19.12
CA GLY A 6 -10.10 -12.16 -20.09
C GLY A 6 -10.78 -10.88 -19.58
N ASP A 7 -11.24 -10.84 -18.33
CA ASP A 7 -11.87 -9.63 -17.79
C ASP A 7 -10.86 -8.48 -17.64
N THR A 8 -11.34 -7.24 -17.83
CA THR A 8 -10.60 -6.03 -17.51
C THR A 8 -11.15 -5.40 -16.24
N VAL A 9 -10.30 -5.21 -15.24
CA VAL A 9 -10.65 -4.52 -13.99
C VAL A 9 -10.10 -3.10 -14.01
N CYS A 10 -10.99 -2.14 -13.82
CA CYS A 10 -10.64 -0.73 -13.65
C CYS A 10 -10.47 -0.40 -12.17
N ILE A 11 -9.34 0.21 -11.80
CA ILE A 11 -9.05 0.71 -10.45
C ILE A 11 -8.87 2.22 -10.53
N VAL A 12 -9.63 2.96 -9.73
CA VAL A 12 -9.55 4.43 -9.65
C VAL A 12 -8.74 4.82 -8.42
N GLY A 13 -7.56 5.40 -8.65
CA GLY A 13 -6.58 5.78 -7.63
C GLY A 13 -5.33 4.90 -7.67
N GLY A 14 -4.15 5.53 -7.82
CA GLY A 14 -2.83 4.88 -7.86
C GLY A 14 -2.05 4.93 -6.55
N GLY A 15 -2.69 5.38 -5.46
CA GLY A 15 -2.10 5.34 -4.13
C GLY A 15 -1.91 3.91 -3.58
N PRO A 16 -1.48 3.78 -2.32
CA PRO A 16 -1.16 2.48 -1.72
C PRO A 16 -2.27 1.44 -1.85
N GLY A 17 -3.53 1.81 -1.56
CA GLY A 17 -4.66 0.87 -1.64
C GLY A 17 -4.98 0.41 -3.07
N GLY A 18 -4.95 1.31 -4.05
CA GLY A 18 -5.26 0.98 -5.45
C GLY A 18 -4.17 0.13 -6.10
N SER A 19 -2.91 0.49 -5.87
CA SER A 19 -1.76 -0.26 -6.37
C SER A 19 -1.64 -1.64 -5.70
N ALA A 20 -1.84 -1.74 -4.39
CA ALA A 20 -1.88 -3.03 -3.70
C ALA A 20 -3.03 -3.91 -4.19
N CYS A 21 -4.22 -3.33 -4.40
CA CYS A 21 -5.36 -4.05 -4.99
C CYS A 21 -5.04 -4.57 -6.39
N ALA A 22 -4.44 -3.76 -7.26
CA ALA A 22 -4.02 -4.17 -8.60
C ALA A 22 -3.08 -5.38 -8.56
N MET A 23 -2.08 -5.32 -7.68
CA MET A 23 -1.11 -6.39 -7.48
C MET A 23 -1.75 -7.68 -6.96
N ALA A 24 -2.57 -7.58 -5.91
CA ALA A 24 -3.27 -8.72 -5.33
C ALA A 24 -4.20 -9.38 -6.35
N LEU A 25 -4.95 -8.59 -7.15
CA LEU A 25 -5.81 -9.10 -8.22
C LEU A 25 -5.03 -9.88 -9.28
N LEU A 26 -3.90 -9.32 -9.75
CA LEU A 26 -3.05 -9.99 -10.73
C LEU A 26 -2.43 -11.26 -10.16
N SER A 27 -1.98 -11.24 -8.90
CA SER A 27 -1.42 -12.41 -8.21
C SER A 27 -2.44 -13.53 -8.08
N GLU A 28 -3.63 -13.22 -7.55
CA GLU A 28 -4.70 -14.20 -7.36
C GLU A 28 -5.24 -14.74 -8.68
N ALA A 29 -5.39 -13.91 -9.71
CA ALA A 29 -5.79 -14.36 -11.04
C ALA A 29 -4.80 -15.39 -11.59
N ARG A 30 -3.50 -15.10 -11.52
CA ARG A 30 -2.45 -16.04 -11.92
C ARG A 30 -2.50 -17.34 -11.12
N ARG A 31 -2.72 -17.25 -9.80
CA ARG A 31 -2.80 -18.43 -8.90
C ARG A 31 -3.93 -19.39 -9.29
N VAL A 32 -5.05 -18.88 -9.80
CA VAL A 32 -6.18 -19.70 -10.27
C VAL A 32 -6.17 -19.96 -11.78
N GLY A 33 -5.06 -19.67 -12.48
CA GLY A 33 -4.90 -19.94 -13.91
C GLY A 33 -5.71 -19.02 -14.82
N ARG A 34 -6.04 -17.81 -14.36
CA ARG A 34 -6.75 -16.78 -15.14
C ARG A 34 -5.80 -15.68 -15.59
N LYS A 35 -6.05 -15.16 -16.78
CA LYS A 35 -5.43 -13.96 -17.32
C LYS A 35 -6.46 -12.84 -17.28
N ILE A 36 -6.13 -11.75 -16.61
CA ILE A 36 -6.96 -10.54 -16.55
C ILE A 36 -6.11 -9.34 -16.93
N ASP A 37 -6.78 -8.27 -17.34
CA ASP A 37 -6.15 -6.95 -17.51
C ASP A 37 -6.55 -6.06 -16.34
N VAL A 38 -5.60 -5.27 -15.83
CA VAL A 38 -5.85 -4.26 -14.80
C VAL A 38 -5.47 -2.90 -15.34
N VAL A 39 -6.43 -1.98 -15.35
CA VAL A 39 -6.23 -0.58 -15.75
C VAL A 39 -6.34 0.30 -14.52
N LEU A 40 -5.25 0.98 -14.18
CA LEU A 40 -5.21 1.89 -13.04
C LEU A 40 -5.26 3.35 -13.52
N PHE A 41 -6.25 4.09 -13.05
CA PHE A 41 -6.40 5.52 -13.31
C PHE A 41 -5.89 6.34 -12.13
N GLU A 42 -4.95 7.25 -12.37
CA GLU A 42 -4.44 8.18 -11.38
C GLU A 42 -4.42 9.59 -11.97
N HIS A 43 -5.00 10.54 -11.23
CA HIS A 43 -5.02 11.95 -11.61
C HIS A 43 -3.68 12.64 -11.33
N LYS A 44 -2.90 12.11 -10.40
CA LYS A 44 -1.56 12.62 -10.06
C LYS A 44 -0.57 12.31 -11.18
N LYS A 45 0.24 13.31 -11.51
CA LYS A 45 1.34 13.16 -12.46
C LYS A 45 2.63 12.91 -11.69
N PHE A 46 3.13 11.68 -11.74
CA PHE A 46 4.36 11.30 -11.04
C PHE A 46 5.63 11.93 -11.63
N SER A 47 5.57 12.42 -12.88
CA SER A 47 6.66 13.17 -13.52
C SER A 47 6.80 14.60 -12.98
N GLU A 48 5.79 15.12 -12.29
CA GLU A 48 5.79 16.44 -11.69
C GLU A 48 5.95 16.24 -10.17
N HIS A 49 7.11 16.62 -9.61
CA HIS A 49 7.57 16.32 -8.23
C HIS A 49 6.69 16.85 -7.06
N ARG A 50 5.38 17.04 -7.24
CA ARG A 50 4.51 17.76 -6.29
C ARG A 50 3.17 17.09 -5.99
N HIS A 51 2.96 15.84 -6.40
CA HIS A 51 1.68 15.17 -6.18
C HIS A 51 1.82 13.95 -5.27
N TYR A 52 1.79 14.19 -3.96
CA TYR A 52 1.61 13.15 -2.94
C TYR A 52 0.40 13.47 -2.08
N ASN A 53 -0.21 12.44 -1.49
CA ASN A 53 -1.18 12.67 -0.42
C ASN A 53 -0.40 13.03 0.83
N GLN A 54 -0.82 14.07 1.54
CA GLN A 54 -0.28 14.35 2.86
C GLN A 54 -0.69 13.20 3.79
N CYS A 55 0.28 12.43 4.24
CA CYS A 55 0.11 11.41 5.27
C CYS A 55 1.30 11.49 6.24
N ILE A 56 1.11 10.97 7.45
CA ILE A 56 2.17 10.93 8.46
C ILE A 56 3.30 9.96 8.10
N GLY A 57 3.04 9.01 7.18
CA GLY A 57 4.04 8.06 6.68
C GLY A 57 4.43 6.97 7.67
N VAL A 58 3.71 6.82 8.78
CA VAL A 58 3.98 5.78 9.78
C VAL A 58 3.42 4.45 9.30
N LEU A 59 4.29 3.43 9.28
CA LEU A 59 3.95 2.06 8.90
C LEU A 59 4.09 1.18 10.15
N SER A 60 2.96 0.76 10.72
CA SER A 60 2.97 -0.08 11.92
C SER A 60 3.26 -1.55 11.56
N PRO A 61 3.98 -2.31 12.40
CA PRO A 61 4.04 -3.76 12.26
C PRO A 61 2.64 -4.38 12.22
N PRO A 62 2.41 -5.47 11.45
CA PRO A 62 3.39 -6.25 10.69
C PRO A 62 3.49 -5.84 9.20
N PHE A 63 3.50 -4.53 8.89
CA PHE A 63 3.37 -4.06 7.50
C PHE A 63 4.43 -4.61 6.54
N GLU A 64 5.69 -4.72 6.97
CA GLU A 64 6.76 -5.29 6.13
C GLU A 64 6.51 -6.76 5.77
N ASP A 65 5.99 -7.54 6.72
CA ASP A 65 5.63 -8.94 6.47
C ASP A 65 4.49 -9.04 5.46
N ILE A 66 3.51 -8.14 5.53
CA ILE A 66 2.39 -8.10 4.56
C ILE A 66 2.93 -7.76 3.16
N LEU A 67 3.77 -6.73 3.04
CA LEU A 67 4.36 -6.37 1.75
C LEU A 67 5.11 -7.55 1.14
N LYS A 68 5.94 -8.22 1.93
CA LYS A 68 6.80 -9.30 1.46
C LYS A 68 6.01 -10.57 1.14
N ASN A 69 5.15 -11.02 2.05
CA ASN A 69 4.51 -12.31 1.95
C ASN A 69 3.26 -12.29 1.05
N ASP A 70 2.51 -11.19 1.05
CA ASP A 70 1.24 -11.11 0.34
C ASP A 70 1.38 -10.40 -1.03
N LEU A 71 2.32 -9.46 -1.14
CA LEU A 71 2.51 -8.64 -2.35
C LEU A 71 3.83 -8.88 -3.08
N ASP A 72 4.73 -9.72 -2.55
CA ASP A 72 6.08 -9.97 -3.10
C ASP A 72 6.89 -8.66 -3.27
N LEU A 73 6.75 -7.75 -2.29
CA LEU A 73 7.45 -6.47 -2.25
C LEU A 73 8.38 -6.39 -1.05
N THR A 74 9.58 -5.85 -1.29
CA THR A 74 10.49 -5.44 -0.22
C THR A 74 10.52 -3.91 -0.18
N LEU A 75 10.36 -3.34 1.02
CA LEU A 75 10.49 -1.90 1.21
C LEU A 75 11.97 -1.52 1.09
N PRO A 76 12.35 -0.64 0.15
CA PRO A 76 13.73 -0.19 0.03
C PRO A 76 14.14 0.66 1.23
N ASP A 77 15.28 0.35 1.84
CA ASP A 77 15.82 1.07 3.01
C ASP A 77 15.96 2.57 2.76
N ASN A 78 16.29 2.98 1.52
CA ASN A 78 16.46 4.38 1.15
C ASN A 78 15.14 5.17 1.10
N LEU A 79 13.99 4.53 1.26
CA LEU A 79 12.67 5.16 1.41
C LEU A 79 12.25 5.29 2.88
N VAL A 80 12.91 4.57 3.79
CA VAL A 80 12.64 4.66 5.23
C VAL A 80 13.34 5.89 5.79
N LEU A 81 12.58 6.77 6.41
CA LEU A 81 13.12 7.99 7.02
C LEU A 81 13.70 7.73 8.40
N ASP A 82 12.99 6.97 9.23
CA ASP A 82 13.40 6.63 10.59
C ASP A 82 12.63 5.39 11.10
N ASN A 83 13.15 4.76 12.15
CA ASN A 83 12.47 3.70 12.89
C ASN A 83 11.87 4.27 14.18
N MET A 84 10.60 3.98 14.45
CA MET A 84 9.92 4.45 15.65
C MET A 84 9.84 3.35 16.69
N GLU A 85 10.29 3.64 17.91
CA GLU A 85 10.19 2.70 19.05
C GLU A 85 8.77 2.59 19.61
N GLY A 86 7.97 3.66 19.50
CA GLY A 86 6.64 3.70 20.10
C GLY A 86 5.95 5.06 19.95
N TYR A 87 4.90 5.27 20.73
CA TYR A 87 4.13 6.52 20.77
C TYR A 87 4.11 7.09 22.19
N CYS A 88 3.95 8.41 22.35
CA CYS A 88 3.64 9.00 23.66
C CYS A 88 2.20 9.54 23.64
N LEU A 89 1.39 9.12 24.61
CA LEU A 89 0.04 9.62 24.79
C LEU A 89 0.05 10.74 25.83
N HIS A 90 -0.30 11.95 25.39
CA HIS A 90 -0.44 13.12 26.26
C HIS A 90 -1.90 13.34 26.65
N SER A 91 -2.11 13.65 27.93
CA SER A 91 -3.37 14.13 28.49
C SER A 91 -3.10 15.36 29.37
N ASP A 92 -4.17 16.02 29.84
CA ASP A 92 -4.04 17.17 30.72
C ASP A 92 -3.34 16.86 32.06
N LEU A 93 -3.31 15.58 32.47
CA LEU A 93 -2.80 15.15 33.78
C LEU A 93 -1.46 14.44 33.71
N LEU A 94 -1.18 13.75 32.60
CA LEU A 94 0.03 12.93 32.46
C LEU A 94 0.40 12.69 30.99
N SER A 95 1.65 12.27 30.81
CA SER A 95 2.16 11.67 29.57
C SER A 95 2.48 10.20 29.83
N LEU A 96 2.13 9.34 28.88
CA LEU A 96 2.35 7.89 28.96
C LEU A 96 3.07 7.41 27.71
N ASP A 97 4.26 6.83 27.90
CA ASP A 97 5.01 6.21 26.82
C ASP A 97 4.43 4.82 26.50
N LEU A 98 4.07 4.63 25.24
CA LEU A 98 3.56 3.41 24.62
C LEU A 98 4.68 2.82 23.76
N VAL A 99 5.64 2.19 24.43
CA VAL A 99 6.71 1.36 23.83
C VAL A 99 6.27 -0.09 23.78
#